data_AF-A0A1B4VB51-F1
#
_entry.id   AF-A0A1B4VB51-F1
#
_cell.length_a   1.000
_cell.length_b   1.000
_cell.length_c   1.000
_cell.angle_alpha   90.00
_cell.angle_beta   90.00
_cell.angle_gamma   90.00
#
_symmetry.space_group_name_H-M   'P 1'
#
loop_
_entity.id
_entity.type
_entity.pdbx_description
1 polymer ?
#
loop_
_entity_poly.entity_id
_entity_poly.type
_entity_poly.pdbx_seq_one_letter_code
_entity_poly.pdbx_strand_id
1 'polypeptide(L)'
;MDDRRATGDASSVGQAAGSRVTSSLRTVFAAFLKLGLVSFGGPIAHLGYLRTEFVERRRWLDDAAYADLVALCKFLPGPASSQVGIALGALRAGLPGAVAAWVGFTLPSAAIMIAFGYGFQFFEGGGEPGWLHGLKIAAVAVVAQAVWSMGRQLTPDRARASVAVAAALLVLAWPSTLAQIAVIAIGGLIGWRLLPAADGSGGAHVDFRIGRRTPSMAWILFFGLLVLLPVLARTTGRHALALVDSFYRSGSLVFGGGHVVLPLLRAEVVPPGWISDEAFLAGYGMAQALPGPLFTFSAYLGTVMEGRPSGWAGGLLTLAAIFLPSFLLVLGALPHWNAWRRKAGMRAALNGINAAVVGILLAALYDPIFTSAVASRGDFALAAAAFALLVHRKASPLWVVLFAAGGGTLLALA
;
A
#
# COMPACT_ATOMS: atom_id res chain seq x y z
N MET A 1 75.14 -16.32 13.46
CA MET A 1 73.94 -16.91 14.05
C MET A 1 73.02 -15.73 14.34
N ASP A 2 72.03 -15.62 13.47
CA ASP A 2 71.24 -14.44 13.12
C ASP A 2 70.01 -14.39 14.03
N ASP A 3 69.71 -13.25 14.66
CA ASP A 3 68.46 -13.08 15.43
C ASP A 3 67.90 -11.66 15.25
N ARG A 4 67.40 -11.41 14.03
CA ARG A 4 66.48 -10.31 13.74
C ARG A 4 65.11 -10.66 14.30
N ARG A 5 64.77 -10.10 15.46
CA ARG A 5 63.38 -10.12 15.97
C ARG A 5 62.47 -9.32 15.03
N ALA A 6 61.58 -10.05 14.37
CA ALA A 6 60.48 -9.54 13.59
C ALA A 6 59.50 -8.76 14.49
N THR A 7 59.51 -7.43 14.39
CA THR A 7 58.36 -6.60 14.78
C THR A 7 57.27 -6.81 13.73
N GLY A 8 56.39 -7.77 14.01
CA GLY A 8 55.18 -8.02 13.22
C GLY A 8 54.30 -6.77 13.18
N ASP A 9 54.14 -6.27 11.97
CA ASP A 9 53.31 -5.14 11.57
C ASP A 9 51.83 -5.39 11.94
N ALA A 10 51.40 -4.82 13.07
CA ALA A 10 50.02 -4.83 13.54
C ALA A 10 49.19 -3.68 12.94
N SER A 11 49.29 -3.46 11.61
CA SER A 11 48.58 -2.37 10.95
C SER A 11 47.92 -2.74 9.60
N SER A 12 47.39 -3.97 9.45
CA SER A 12 46.70 -4.38 8.21
C SER A 12 45.26 -4.90 8.35
N VAL A 13 44.65 -4.88 9.54
CA VAL A 13 43.24 -5.28 9.71
C VAL A 13 42.36 -4.04 9.86
N GLY A 14 41.95 -3.44 8.76
CA GLY A 14 40.98 -2.34 8.82
C GLY A 14 40.91 -1.45 7.60
N GLN A 15 40.75 -2.00 6.40
CA GLN A 15 40.33 -1.22 5.23
C GLN A 15 39.83 -2.10 4.08
N ALA A 16 38.75 -2.87 4.31
CA ALA A 16 37.88 -3.29 3.21
C ALA A 16 36.94 -2.12 2.90
N ALA A 17 37.48 -1.09 2.23
CA ALA A 17 36.67 -0.03 1.64
C ALA A 17 35.70 -0.66 0.63
N GLY A 18 34.41 -0.67 0.96
CA GLY A 18 33.36 -1.24 0.12
C GLY A 18 33.36 -0.61 -1.28
N SER A 19 33.94 -1.33 -2.24
CA SER A 19 33.87 -0.98 -3.66
C SER A 19 32.41 -1.08 -4.13
N ARG A 20 31.92 -0.03 -4.80
CA ARG A 20 30.55 -0.01 -5.32
C ARG A 20 30.39 -1.12 -6.36
N VAL A 21 29.65 -2.17 -6.03
CA VAL A 21 29.09 -3.05 -7.05
C VAL A 21 27.86 -2.35 -7.62
N THR A 22 28.07 -1.35 -8.49
CA THR A 22 27.00 -0.78 -9.32
C THR A 22 26.54 -1.89 -10.26
N SER A 23 25.35 -2.41 -10.01
CA SER A 23 24.77 -3.44 -10.89
C SER A 23 24.23 -2.79 -12.15
N SER A 24 24.30 -3.49 -13.29
CA SER A 24 23.68 -2.97 -14.51
C SER A 24 22.16 -2.84 -14.31
N LEU A 25 21.53 -1.84 -14.94
CA LEU A 25 20.07 -1.67 -14.88
C LEU A 25 19.33 -2.90 -15.38
N ARG A 26 19.89 -3.60 -16.37
CA ARG A 26 19.35 -4.88 -16.88
C ARG A 26 19.34 -5.95 -15.81
N THR A 27 20.40 -6.04 -15.00
CA THR A 27 20.48 -6.99 -13.88
C THR A 27 19.43 -6.70 -12.82
N VAL A 28 19.23 -5.42 -12.48
CA VAL A 28 18.19 -5.01 -11.52
C VAL A 28 16.81 -5.33 -12.08
N PHE A 29 16.51 -4.86 -13.29
CA PHE A 29 15.23 -5.11 -13.96
C PHE A 29 14.91 -6.60 -14.05
N ALA A 30 15.84 -7.43 -14.54
CA ALA A 30 15.62 -8.87 -14.70
C ALA A 30 15.37 -9.58 -13.36
N ALA A 31 16.07 -9.19 -12.29
CA ALA A 31 15.85 -9.76 -10.96
C ALA A 31 14.44 -9.46 -10.44
N PHE A 32 14.00 -8.20 -10.57
CA PHE A 32 12.66 -7.80 -10.14
C PHE A 32 11.55 -8.28 -11.07
N LEU A 33 11.82 -8.43 -12.37
CA LEU A 33 10.89 -9.01 -13.34
C LEU A 33 10.55 -10.46 -12.99
N LYS A 34 11.59 -11.27 -12.70
CA LYS A 34 11.40 -12.63 -12.19
C LYS A 34 10.50 -12.63 -10.96
N LEU A 35 10.76 -11.74 -10.00
CA LEU A 35 9.96 -11.66 -8.78
C LEU A 35 8.51 -11.20 -9.05
N GLY A 36 8.28 -10.27 -9.97
CA GLY A 36 6.95 -9.82 -10.37
C GLY A 36 6.10 -10.93 -11.00
N LEU A 37 6.73 -11.92 -11.63
CA LEU A 37 6.07 -13.07 -12.23
C LEU A 37 5.76 -14.22 -11.23
N VAL A 38 6.48 -14.30 -10.10
CA VAL A 38 6.42 -15.49 -9.21
C VAL A 38 6.03 -15.20 -7.75
N SER A 39 5.97 -13.93 -7.35
CA SER A 39 5.68 -13.59 -5.94
C SER A 39 4.17 -13.63 -5.69
N PHE A 40 3.68 -14.77 -5.20
CA PHE A 40 2.28 -14.93 -4.75
C PHE A 40 2.16 -14.77 -3.23
N GLY A 41 0.93 -14.62 -2.73
CA GLY A 41 0.67 -14.68 -1.28
C GLY A 41 0.81 -13.35 -0.53
N GLY A 42 0.91 -12.24 -1.26
CA GLY A 42 0.83 -10.90 -0.70
C GLY A 42 2.10 -10.42 0.01
N PRO A 43 2.02 -9.30 0.74
CA PRO A 43 3.18 -8.53 1.18
C PRO A 43 4.19 -9.29 2.03
N ILE A 44 3.72 -10.14 2.95
CA ILE A 44 4.62 -10.93 3.82
C ILE A 44 5.39 -11.94 2.98
N ALA A 45 4.70 -12.63 2.07
CA ALA A 45 5.33 -13.58 1.16
C ALA A 45 6.32 -12.86 0.23
N HIS A 46 5.95 -11.70 -0.33
CA HIS A 46 6.85 -10.89 -1.17
C HIS A 46 8.14 -10.51 -0.43
N LEU A 47 8.05 -10.11 0.84
CA LEU A 47 9.24 -9.84 1.65
C LEU A 47 10.08 -11.11 1.90
N GLY A 48 9.46 -12.29 1.96
CA GLY A 48 10.18 -13.56 1.95
C GLY A 48 10.94 -13.81 0.63
N TYR A 49 10.24 -13.68 -0.50
CA TYR A 49 10.84 -13.84 -1.84
C TYR A 49 11.99 -12.86 -2.08
N LEU A 50 11.82 -11.59 -1.70
CA LEU A 50 12.85 -10.55 -1.78
C LEU A 50 14.07 -10.90 -0.94
N ARG A 51 13.88 -11.41 0.29
CA ARG A 51 14.98 -11.86 1.15
C ARG A 51 15.75 -13.01 0.52
N THR A 52 15.07 -14.05 0.05
CA THR A 52 15.74 -15.20 -0.59
C THR A 52 16.50 -14.80 -1.84
N GLU A 53 15.94 -13.94 -2.69
CA GLU A 53 16.63 -13.52 -3.91
C GLU A 53 17.82 -12.59 -3.60
N PHE A 54 17.65 -11.60 -2.73
CA PHE A 54 18.65 -10.53 -2.55
C PHE A 54 19.62 -10.74 -1.38
N VAL A 55 19.25 -11.50 -0.36
CA VAL A 55 20.16 -11.87 0.75
C VAL A 55 20.85 -13.20 0.45
N GLU A 56 20.08 -14.26 0.23
CA GLU A 56 20.63 -15.62 0.16
C GLU A 56 21.30 -15.92 -1.19
N ARG A 57 20.60 -15.66 -2.30
CA ARG A 57 21.07 -16.00 -3.65
C ARG A 57 22.07 -15.00 -4.20
N ARG A 58 21.68 -13.72 -4.28
CA ARG A 58 22.50 -12.67 -4.91
C ARG A 58 23.48 -12.00 -3.95
N ARG A 59 23.29 -12.15 -2.63
CA ARG A 59 24.11 -11.52 -1.59
C ARG A 59 24.29 -10.02 -1.81
N TRP A 60 23.20 -9.36 -2.18
CA TRP A 60 23.16 -7.92 -2.34
C TRP A 60 23.20 -7.17 -1.00
N LEU A 61 22.80 -7.82 0.07
CA LEU A 61 22.85 -7.29 1.42
C LEU A 61 22.75 -8.46 2.38
N ASP A 62 23.16 -8.23 3.62
CA ASP A 62 22.97 -9.20 4.70
C ASP A 62 21.56 -9.10 5.31
N ASP A 63 21.25 -10.03 6.21
CA ASP A 63 19.98 -10.09 6.91
C ASP A 63 19.70 -8.83 7.75
N ALA A 64 20.74 -8.25 8.34
CA ALA A 64 20.60 -7.06 9.19
C ALA A 64 20.19 -5.83 8.36
N ALA A 65 20.89 -5.57 7.25
CA ALA A 65 20.56 -4.51 6.32
C ALA A 65 19.19 -4.73 5.68
N TYR A 66 18.83 -5.98 5.36
CA TYR A 66 17.51 -6.30 4.83
C TYR A 66 16.39 -6.03 5.84
N ALA A 67 16.57 -6.46 7.09
CA ALA A 67 15.63 -6.19 8.17
C ALA A 67 15.46 -4.68 8.41
N ASP A 68 16.54 -3.91 8.33
CA ASP A 68 16.50 -2.45 8.46
C ASP A 68 15.76 -1.76 7.31
N LEU A 69 15.95 -2.23 6.08
CA LEU A 69 15.16 -1.80 4.92
C LEU A 69 13.68 -2.11 5.08
N VAL A 70 13.36 -3.33 5.52
CA VAL A 70 11.98 -3.74 5.79
C VAL A 70 11.37 -2.88 6.89
N ALA A 71 12.12 -2.56 7.95
CA ALA A 71 11.66 -1.70 9.04
C ALA A 71 11.37 -0.27 8.54
N LEU A 72 12.26 0.30 7.71
CA LEU A 72 12.04 1.60 7.07
C LEU A 72 10.76 1.60 6.23
N CYS A 73 10.61 0.62 5.34
CA CYS A 73 9.45 0.53 4.44
C CYS A 73 8.14 0.17 5.16
N LYS A 74 8.20 -0.35 6.38
CA LYS A 74 7.01 -0.52 7.24
C LYS A 74 6.71 0.73 8.07
N PHE A 75 7.71 1.57 8.31
CA PHE A 75 7.57 2.85 8.99
C PHE A 75 6.93 3.91 8.08
N LEU A 76 7.23 3.87 6.78
CA LEU A 76 6.64 4.77 5.80
C LEU A 76 5.24 4.28 5.37
N PRO A 77 4.32 5.19 5.01
CA PRO A 77 3.11 4.79 4.32
C PRO A 77 3.45 4.29 2.91
N GLY A 78 2.78 3.20 2.51
CA GLY A 78 2.79 2.61 1.18
C GLY A 78 2.90 1.08 1.20
N PRO A 79 2.96 0.45 0.01
CA PRO A 79 3.12 -0.99 -0.13
C PRO A 79 4.55 -1.41 0.24
N ALA A 80 4.72 -1.90 1.47
CA ALA A 80 6.03 -2.23 2.05
C ALA A 80 6.94 -3.07 1.12
N SER A 81 6.41 -4.13 0.48
CA SER A 81 7.22 -4.97 -0.42
C SER A 81 7.73 -4.22 -1.65
N SER A 82 6.90 -3.38 -2.25
CA SER A 82 7.31 -2.57 -3.41
C SER A 82 8.27 -1.46 -3.01
N GLN A 83 8.08 -0.86 -1.82
CA GLN A 83 9.02 0.11 -1.27
C GLN A 83 10.40 -0.50 -0.99
N VAL A 84 10.45 -1.71 -0.45
CA VAL A 84 11.72 -2.45 -0.30
C VAL A 84 12.36 -2.67 -1.66
N GLY A 85 11.58 -3.02 -2.70
CA GLY A 85 12.08 -3.13 -4.06
C GLY A 85 12.64 -1.82 -4.62
N ILE A 86 11.91 -0.71 -4.47
CA ILE A 86 12.35 0.65 -4.86
C ILE A 86 13.67 1.00 -4.15
N ALA A 87 13.75 0.75 -2.84
CA ALA A 87 14.93 1.05 -2.04
C ALA A 87 16.14 0.19 -2.43
N LEU A 88 15.95 -1.12 -2.64
CA LEU A 88 16.99 -2.03 -3.13
C LEU A 88 17.48 -1.63 -4.54
N GLY A 89 16.57 -1.27 -5.43
CA GLY A 89 16.91 -0.74 -6.75
C GLY A 89 17.72 0.55 -6.66
N ALA A 90 17.29 1.48 -5.79
CA ALA A 90 18.00 2.73 -5.52
C ALA A 90 19.42 2.50 -4.99
N LEU A 91 19.58 1.56 -4.05
CA LEU A 91 20.88 1.17 -3.50
C LEU A 91 21.80 0.55 -4.55
N ARG A 92 21.26 -0.17 -5.54
CA ARG A 92 22.05 -0.91 -6.51
C ARG A 92 22.45 -0.15 -7.76
N ALA A 93 21.59 0.75 -8.25
CA ALA A 93 21.85 1.50 -9.47
C ALA A 93 21.27 2.93 -9.43
N GLY A 94 21.12 3.51 -8.24
CA GLY A 94 20.58 4.86 -8.07
C GLY A 94 19.11 4.97 -8.47
N LEU A 95 18.64 6.18 -8.72
CA LEU A 95 17.25 6.43 -9.11
C LEU A 95 16.78 5.60 -10.33
N PRO A 96 17.58 5.42 -11.39
CA PRO A 96 17.20 4.54 -12.49
C PRO A 96 17.04 3.08 -12.06
N GLY A 97 17.84 2.62 -11.09
CA GLY A 97 17.70 1.30 -10.48
C GLY A 97 16.39 1.14 -9.70
N ALA A 98 15.95 2.18 -9.00
CA ALA A 98 14.66 2.21 -8.29
C ALA A 98 13.49 2.04 -9.27
N VAL A 99 13.54 2.78 -10.40
CA VAL A 99 12.54 2.68 -11.47
C VAL A 99 12.59 1.29 -12.12
N ALA A 100 13.77 0.78 -12.45
CA ALA A 100 13.93 -0.55 -13.05
C ALA A 100 13.38 -1.67 -12.15
N ALA A 101 13.63 -1.59 -10.83
CA ALA A 101 13.09 -2.52 -9.86
C ALA A 101 11.56 -2.46 -9.79
N TRP A 102 10.99 -1.26 -9.70
CA TRP A 102 9.55 -1.08 -9.66
C TRP A 102 8.84 -1.56 -10.93
N VAL A 103 9.36 -1.21 -12.11
CA VAL A 103 8.79 -1.64 -13.40
C VAL A 103 8.85 -3.16 -13.50
N GLY A 104 10.00 -3.79 -13.21
CA GLY A 104 10.12 -5.25 -13.26
C GLY A 104 9.13 -5.94 -12.32
N PHE A 105 9.02 -5.47 -11.07
CA PHE A 105 8.16 -6.10 -10.08
C PHE A 105 6.66 -5.87 -10.30
N THR A 106 6.29 -4.75 -10.91
CA THR A 106 4.89 -4.27 -10.94
C THR A 106 4.23 -4.46 -12.30
N LEU A 107 4.97 -4.24 -13.39
CA LEU A 107 4.39 -4.19 -14.74
C LEU A 107 3.75 -5.51 -15.21
N PRO A 108 4.27 -6.72 -14.90
CA PRO A 108 3.62 -7.95 -15.36
C PRO A 108 2.19 -8.09 -14.86
N SER A 109 1.98 -7.87 -13.56
CA SER A 109 0.66 -7.92 -12.93
C SER A 109 -0.23 -6.76 -13.39
N ALA A 110 0.32 -5.54 -13.53
CA ALA A 110 -0.42 -4.41 -14.07
C ALA A 110 -0.91 -4.65 -15.50
N ALA A 111 -0.09 -5.26 -16.37
CA ALA A 111 -0.48 -5.58 -17.73
C ALA A 111 -1.63 -6.58 -17.77
N ILE A 112 -1.61 -7.61 -16.90
CA ILE A 112 -2.72 -8.57 -16.79
C ILE A 112 -3.99 -7.89 -16.25
N MET A 113 -3.85 -7.00 -15.25
CA MET A 113 -4.97 -6.22 -14.72
C MET A 113 -5.60 -5.29 -15.76
N ILE A 114 -4.79 -4.62 -16.59
CA ILE A 114 -5.29 -3.80 -17.70
C ILE A 114 -5.98 -4.67 -18.75
N ALA A 115 -5.39 -5.80 -19.13
CA ALA A 115 -6.01 -6.74 -20.08
C ALA A 115 -7.36 -7.26 -19.56
N PHE A 116 -7.43 -7.59 -18.26
CA PHE A 116 -8.69 -7.95 -17.61
C PHE A 116 -9.70 -6.81 -17.64
N GLY A 117 -9.28 -5.57 -17.43
CA GLY A 117 -10.14 -4.38 -17.54
C GLY A 117 -10.81 -4.25 -18.90
N TYR A 118 -10.08 -4.46 -19.99
CA TYR A 118 -10.66 -4.50 -21.34
C TYR A 118 -11.64 -5.66 -21.52
N GLY A 119 -11.34 -6.84 -20.96
CA GLY A 119 -12.24 -7.99 -21.01
C GLY A 119 -13.55 -7.77 -20.26
N PHE A 120 -13.49 -7.07 -19.11
CA PHE A 120 -14.65 -6.84 -18.25
C PHE A 120 -15.72 -5.93 -18.88
N GLN A 121 -15.31 -4.91 -19.65
CA GLN A 121 -16.22 -3.97 -20.31
C GLN A 121 -17.18 -4.63 -21.32
N PHE A 122 -16.91 -5.87 -21.77
CA PHE A 122 -17.80 -6.61 -22.65
C PHE A 122 -18.98 -7.29 -21.91
N PHE A 123 -18.94 -7.35 -20.58
CA PHE A 123 -19.94 -8.06 -19.76
C PHE A 123 -20.90 -7.10 -19.01
N GLU A 124 -20.58 -5.82 -18.88
CA GLU A 124 -21.47 -4.80 -18.32
C GLU A 124 -22.53 -4.38 -19.36
N GLY A 125 -23.71 -4.98 -19.32
CA GLY A 125 -24.73 -4.74 -20.36
C GLY A 125 -26.18 -5.13 -20.08
N GLY A 126 -26.62 -5.35 -18.82
CA GLY A 126 -28.03 -5.70 -18.60
C GLY A 126 -28.57 -5.46 -17.19
N GLY A 127 -29.55 -4.54 -17.08
CA GLY A 127 -30.46 -4.32 -15.94
C GLY A 127 -29.81 -4.10 -14.57
N GLU A 128 -30.61 -3.87 -13.52
CA GLU A 128 -30.16 -4.09 -12.12
C GLU A 128 -30.66 -5.46 -11.60
N PRO A 129 -30.01 -6.58 -11.95
CA PRO A 129 -30.35 -7.89 -11.43
C PRO A 129 -29.96 -8.06 -9.95
N GLY A 130 -30.64 -8.95 -9.21
CA GLY A 130 -30.39 -9.19 -7.78
C GLY A 130 -28.95 -9.60 -7.40
N TRP A 131 -28.15 -10.04 -8.37
CA TRP A 131 -26.72 -10.26 -8.14
C TRP A 131 -25.91 -8.98 -7.91
N LEU A 132 -26.38 -7.81 -8.39
CA LEU A 132 -25.76 -6.51 -8.10
C LEU A 132 -25.86 -6.16 -6.61
N HIS A 133 -27.04 -6.39 -6.02
CA HIS A 133 -27.25 -6.22 -4.59
C HIS A 133 -26.35 -7.15 -3.77
N GLY A 134 -26.25 -8.40 -4.21
CA GLY A 134 -25.29 -9.37 -3.67
C GLY A 134 -23.84 -8.87 -3.76
N LEU A 135 -23.49 -8.13 -4.81
CA LEU A 135 -22.15 -7.60 -4.98
C LEU A 135 -21.88 -6.39 -4.07
N LYS A 136 -22.86 -5.50 -3.86
CA LYS A 136 -22.80 -4.46 -2.81
C LYS A 136 -22.57 -5.08 -1.42
N ILE A 137 -23.24 -6.19 -1.11
CA ILE A 137 -23.05 -6.94 0.14
C ILE A 137 -21.63 -7.54 0.23
N ALA A 138 -21.08 -8.09 -0.86
CA ALA A 138 -19.68 -8.52 -0.88
C ALA A 138 -18.71 -7.36 -0.62
N ALA A 139 -19.02 -6.15 -1.10
CA ALA A 139 -18.19 -4.96 -0.84
C ALA A 139 -18.06 -4.70 0.66
N VAL A 140 -19.17 -4.79 1.40
CA VAL A 140 -19.18 -4.67 2.85
C VAL A 140 -18.24 -5.70 3.49
N ALA A 141 -18.34 -6.97 3.10
CA ALA A 141 -17.50 -8.04 3.64
C ALA A 141 -16.00 -7.83 3.37
N VAL A 142 -15.66 -7.39 2.15
CA VAL A 142 -14.26 -7.12 1.75
C VAL A 142 -13.69 -5.92 2.51
N VAL A 143 -14.43 -4.82 2.59
CA VAL A 143 -13.97 -3.62 3.32
C VAL A 143 -13.89 -3.93 4.81
N ALA A 144 -14.86 -4.66 5.37
CA ALA A 144 -14.82 -5.11 6.75
C ALA A 144 -13.58 -5.98 7.04
N GLN A 145 -13.24 -6.92 6.14
CA GLN A 145 -12.01 -7.73 6.26
C GLN A 145 -10.77 -6.84 6.28
N ALA A 146 -10.70 -5.83 5.42
CA ALA A 146 -9.57 -4.92 5.36
C ALA A 146 -9.43 -4.10 6.65
N VAL A 147 -10.52 -3.50 7.14
CA VAL A 147 -10.56 -2.75 8.41
C VAL A 147 -10.18 -3.66 9.59
N TRP A 148 -10.70 -4.89 9.63
CA TRP A 148 -10.35 -5.88 10.65
C TRP A 148 -8.85 -6.22 10.63
N SER A 149 -8.29 -6.49 9.45
CA SER A 149 -6.86 -6.79 9.30
C SER A 149 -5.98 -5.61 9.75
N MET A 150 -6.36 -4.38 9.39
CA MET A 150 -5.63 -3.18 9.82
C MET A 150 -5.73 -2.97 11.33
N GLY A 151 -6.93 -3.10 11.91
CA GLY A 151 -7.12 -2.94 13.34
C GLY A 151 -6.23 -3.89 14.13
N ARG A 152 -6.13 -5.15 13.69
CA ARG A 152 -5.21 -6.12 14.31
C ARG A 152 -3.74 -5.75 14.18
N GLN A 153 -3.34 -5.15 13.06
CA GLN A 153 -1.93 -4.83 12.78
C GLN A 153 -1.49 -3.48 13.38
N LEU A 154 -2.35 -2.48 13.31
CA LEU A 154 -2.05 -1.08 13.61
C LEU A 154 -2.58 -0.63 14.97
N THR A 155 -3.64 -1.27 15.48
CA THR A 155 -4.24 -0.96 16.78
C THR A 155 -4.33 -2.20 17.70
N PRO A 156 -3.22 -2.91 17.97
CA PRO A 156 -3.23 -4.15 18.75
C PRO A 156 -3.43 -3.95 20.26
N ASP A 157 -3.37 -2.72 20.78
CA ASP A 157 -3.62 -2.41 22.19
C ASP A 157 -4.80 -1.45 22.39
N ARG A 158 -5.27 -1.39 23.64
CA ARG A 158 -6.44 -0.61 24.04
C ARG A 158 -6.27 0.89 23.79
N ALA A 159 -5.07 1.44 23.94
CA ALA A 159 -4.84 2.86 23.76
C ALA A 159 -4.97 3.24 22.27
N ARG A 160 -4.31 2.49 21.38
CA ARG A 160 -4.44 2.67 19.93
C ARG A 160 -5.85 2.39 19.42
N ALA A 161 -6.52 1.36 19.93
CA ALA A 161 -7.90 1.07 19.58
C ALA A 161 -8.84 2.21 20.00
N SER A 162 -8.62 2.82 21.17
CA SER A 162 -9.41 3.98 21.63
C SER A 162 -9.23 5.20 20.71
N VAL A 163 -7.99 5.45 20.24
CA VAL A 163 -7.72 6.51 19.25
C VAL A 163 -8.47 6.24 17.94
N ALA A 164 -8.48 5.00 17.45
CA ALA A 164 -9.22 4.65 16.24
C ALA A 164 -10.73 4.83 16.39
N VAL A 165 -11.31 4.43 17.53
CA VAL A 165 -12.75 4.63 17.79
C VAL A 165 -13.08 6.13 17.89
N ALA A 166 -12.29 6.92 18.62
CA ALA A 166 -12.50 8.36 18.71
C ALA A 166 -12.37 9.05 17.34
N ALA A 167 -11.40 8.64 16.55
CA ALA A 167 -11.22 9.08 15.16
C ALA A 167 -12.46 8.77 14.31
N ALA A 168 -12.98 7.54 14.39
CA ALA A 168 -14.18 7.14 13.64
C ALA A 168 -15.39 7.99 14.03
N LEU A 169 -15.64 8.17 15.33
CA LEU A 169 -16.76 8.97 15.84
C LEU A 169 -16.67 10.43 15.39
N LEU A 170 -15.48 11.03 15.43
CA LEU A 170 -15.28 12.41 14.96
C LEU A 170 -15.52 12.57 13.46
N VAL A 171 -15.07 11.61 12.65
CA VAL A 171 -15.29 11.62 11.20
C VAL A 171 -16.77 11.43 10.86
N LEU A 172 -17.49 10.58 11.59
CA LEU A 172 -18.93 10.40 11.43
C LEU A 172 -19.73 11.65 11.87
N ALA A 173 -19.32 12.30 12.96
CA ALA A 173 -19.97 13.52 13.43
C ALA A 173 -19.70 14.72 12.51
N TRP A 174 -18.55 14.75 11.83
CA TRP A 174 -18.17 15.82 10.91
C TRP A 174 -17.55 15.25 9.62
N PRO A 175 -18.38 14.78 8.66
CA PRO A 175 -17.91 14.10 7.45
C PRO A 175 -17.30 15.10 6.47
N SER A 176 -16.05 15.51 6.76
CA SER A 176 -15.29 16.47 5.94
C SER A 176 -13.83 16.05 5.80
N THR A 177 -13.20 16.45 4.69
CA THR A 177 -11.75 16.25 4.50
C THR A 177 -10.93 16.90 5.62
N LEU A 178 -11.42 18.04 6.15
CA LEU A 178 -10.76 18.74 7.25
C LEU A 178 -10.78 17.90 8.54
N ALA A 179 -11.90 17.25 8.85
CA ALA A 179 -11.99 16.35 9.99
C ALA A 179 -11.01 15.18 9.88
N GLN A 180 -10.87 14.56 8.70
CA GLN A 180 -9.90 13.49 8.48
C GLN A 180 -8.45 13.95 8.70
N ILE A 181 -8.09 15.13 8.18
CA ILE A 181 -6.75 15.72 8.39
C ILE A 181 -6.52 16.02 9.88
N ALA A 182 -7.50 16.64 10.55
CA ALA A 182 -7.41 16.98 11.96
C ALA A 182 -7.24 15.71 12.82
N VAL A 183 -8.01 14.67 12.55
CA VAL A 183 -7.95 13.39 13.26
C VAL A 183 -6.60 12.69 13.07
N ILE A 184 -6.00 12.75 11.88
CA ILE A 184 -4.64 12.24 11.65
C ILE A 184 -3.61 13.04 12.46
N ALA A 185 -3.68 14.37 12.45
CA ALA A 185 -2.76 15.23 13.18
C ALA A 185 -2.87 15.04 14.70
N ILE A 186 -4.10 14.98 15.22
CA ILE A 186 -4.40 14.71 16.63
C ILE A 186 -3.93 13.31 17.02
N GLY A 187 -4.19 12.30 16.17
CA GLY A 187 -3.69 10.95 16.35
C GLY A 187 -2.16 10.94 16.49
N GLY A 188 -1.45 11.64 15.62
CA GLY A 188 0.01 11.79 15.71
C GLY A 188 0.50 12.47 16.99
N LEU A 189 -0.19 13.51 17.44
CA LEU A 189 0.13 14.22 18.68
C LEU A 189 -0.11 13.34 19.93
N ILE A 190 -1.25 12.64 19.97
CA ILE A 190 -1.58 11.65 21.01
C ILE A 190 -0.52 10.55 21.01
N GLY A 191 -0.18 10.03 19.83
CA GLY A 191 0.85 9.04 19.66
C GLY A 191 2.18 9.49 20.23
N TRP A 192 2.62 10.71 19.88
CA TRP A 192 3.88 11.27 20.36
C TRP A 192 3.96 11.41 21.89
N ARG A 193 2.84 11.77 22.53
CA ARG A 193 2.78 12.09 23.96
C ARG A 193 2.44 10.89 24.85
N LEU A 194 1.57 10.00 24.40
CA LEU A 194 0.88 9.04 25.26
C LEU A 194 1.11 7.58 24.86
N LEU A 195 1.52 7.29 23.62
CA LEU A 195 1.74 5.92 23.18
C LEU A 195 3.19 5.49 23.42
N PRO A 196 3.42 4.21 23.81
CA PRO A 196 4.77 3.69 23.90
C PRO A 196 5.42 3.66 22.51
N ALA A 197 6.70 4.05 22.46
CA ALA A 197 7.50 3.83 21.28
C ALA A 197 7.77 2.32 21.14
N ALA A 198 7.62 1.77 19.94
CA ALA A 198 8.04 0.40 19.67
C ALA A 198 9.54 0.22 19.99
N ASP A 199 10.01 -1.01 20.23
CA ASP A 199 11.43 -1.24 20.49
C ASP A 199 12.30 -0.83 19.30
N GLY A 200 13.40 -0.14 19.60
CA GLY A 200 14.33 0.32 18.59
C GLY A 200 15.39 -0.73 18.43
N SER A 201 15.15 -1.72 17.55
CA SER A 201 16.19 -2.69 17.23
C SER A 201 17.45 -1.93 16.80
N GLY A 202 18.55 -2.14 17.52
CA GLY A 202 19.88 -1.63 17.18
C GLY A 202 20.42 -2.40 15.98
N GLY A 203 19.98 -2.02 14.77
CA GLY A 203 20.44 -2.62 13.52
C GLY A 203 21.65 -1.88 12.92
N ALA A 204 22.40 -2.60 12.10
CA ALA A 204 23.66 -2.20 11.48
C ALA A 204 23.60 -0.86 10.71
N HIS A 205 24.76 -0.20 10.58
CA HIS A 205 24.87 1.03 9.79
C HIS A 205 24.76 0.72 8.30
N VAL A 206 23.59 0.97 7.71
CA VAL A 206 23.49 1.06 6.26
C VAL A 206 23.77 2.51 5.86
N ASP A 207 24.91 2.74 5.21
CA ASP A 207 25.30 4.04 4.68
C ASP A 207 24.55 4.33 3.37
N PHE A 208 23.40 4.99 3.49
CA PHE A 208 22.60 5.41 2.35
C PHE A 208 23.17 6.67 1.70
N ARG A 209 24.04 6.51 0.70
CA ARG A 209 24.61 7.65 -0.05
C ARG A 209 23.74 8.03 -1.25
N ILE A 210 22.65 8.76 -0.98
CA ILE A 210 21.87 9.49 -1.99
C ILE A 210 22.43 10.92 -2.12
N GLY A 211 22.37 11.54 -3.31
CA GLY A 211 22.82 12.93 -3.51
C GLY A 211 22.17 13.90 -2.52
N ARG A 212 22.94 14.87 -1.99
CA ARG A 212 22.51 15.79 -0.89
C ARG A 212 21.17 16.51 -1.13
N ARG A 213 20.79 16.78 -2.38
CA ARG A 213 19.56 17.52 -2.73
C ARG A 213 18.33 16.64 -2.91
N THR A 214 18.51 15.37 -3.29
CA THR A 214 17.40 14.46 -3.64
C THR A 214 16.40 14.27 -2.50
N PRO A 215 16.79 14.12 -1.22
CA PRO A 215 15.82 13.92 -0.15
C PRO A 215 14.95 15.15 0.08
N SER A 216 15.55 16.35 0.08
CA SER A 216 14.81 17.60 0.28
C SER A 216 13.82 17.85 -0.87
N MET A 217 14.24 17.60 -2.11
CA MET A 217 13.35 17.67 -3.27
C MET A 217 12.21 16.65 -3.18
N ALA A 218 12.49 15.42 -2.74
CA ALA A 218 11.49 14.39 -2.57
C ALA A 218 10.44 14.78 -1.51
N TRP A 219 10.85 15.37 -0.38
CA TRP A 219 9.93 15.88 0.64
C TRP A 219 9.09 17.05 0.14
N ILE A 220 9.72 18.04 -0.52
CA ILE A 220 9.01 19.19 -1.09
C ILE A 220 7.98 18.71 -2.13
N LEU A 221 8.37 17.78 -3.00
CA LEU A 221 7.47 17.23 -4.00
C LEU A 221 6.37 16.39 -3.35
N PHE A 222 6.69 15.61 -2.31
CA PHE A 222 5.71 14.77 -1.62
C PHE A 222 4.58 15.60 -1.00
N PHE A 223 4.94 16.56 -0.15
CA PHE A 223 3.97 17.41 0.53
C PHE A 223 3.36 18.43 -0.43
N GLY A 224 4.13 18.93 -1.38
CA GLY A 224 3.66 19.84 -2.43
C GLY A 224 2.55 19.21 -3.26
N LEU A 225 2.75 17.98 -3.77
CA LEU A 225 1.71 17.27 -4.51
C LEU A 225 0.50 16.93 -3.64
N LEU A 226 0.70 16.53 -2.38
CA LEU A 226 -0.38 16.19 -1.46
C LEU A 226 -1.34 17.37 -1.20
N VAL A 227 -0.82 18.60 -1.21
CA VAL A 227 -1.61 19.83 -1.02
C VAL A 227 -2.09 20.43 -2.34
N LEU A 228 -1.28 20.37 -3.40
CA LEU A 228 -1.55 21.05 -4.67
C LEU A 228 -2.53 20.26 -5.56
N LEU A 229 -2.37 18.94 -5.68
CA LEU A 229 -3.25 18.11 -6.52
C LEU A 229 -4.75 18.24 -6.20
N PRO A 230 -5.20 18.23 -4.92
CA PRO A 230 -6.60 18.37 -4.58
C PRO A 230 -7.14 19.76 -4.94
N VAL A 231 -6.33 20.80 -4.75
CA VAL A 231 -6.68 22.18 -5.12
C VAL A 231 -6.81 22.30 -6.64
N LEU A 232 -5.86 21.74 -7.39
CA LEU A 232 -5.90 21.75 -8.85
C LEU A 232 -7.07 20.92 -9.40
N ALA A 233 -7.34 19.74 -8.83
CA ALA A 233 -8.46 18.89 -9.23
C ALA A 233 -9.80 19.63 -9.07
N ARG A 234 -10.01 20.29 -7.93
CA ARG A 234 -11.25 21.03 -7.64
C ARG A 234 -11.40 22.32 -8.46
N THR A 235 -10.31 23.07 -8.68
CA THR A 235 -10.38 24.35 -9.41
C THR A 235 -10.47 24.18 -10.92
N THR A 236 -9.84 23.14 -11.48
CA THR A 236 -9.85 22.92 -12.93
C THR A 236 -11.00 22.03 -13.40
N GLY A 237 -11.60 21.22 -12.52
CA GLY A 237 -12.62 20.24 -12.86
C GLY A 237 -12.15 19.12 -13.81
N ARG A 238 -10.83 18.99 -14.05
CA ARG A 238 -10.29 18.01 -14.98
C ARG A 238 -10.24 16.63 -14.34
N HIS A 239 -10.97 15.67 -14.91
CA HIS A 239 -11.02 14.29 -14.41
C HIS A 239 -9.62 13.67 -14.22
N ALA A 240 -8.70 13.85 -15.17
CA ALA A 240 -7.32 13.37 -15.05
C ALA A 240 -6.59 13.84 -13.77
N LEU A 241 -6.83 15.09 -13.33
CA LEU A 241 -6.23 15.61 -12.10
C LEU A 241 -6.91 15.06 -10.86
N ALA A 242 -8.23 14.83 -10.91
CA ALA A 242 -8.96 14.16 -9.85
C ALA A 242 -8.45 12.72 -9.64
N LEU A 243 -8.21 11.98 -10.73
CA LEU A 243 -7.59 10.66 -10.66
C LEU A 243 -6.20 10.70 -10.01
N VAL A 244 -5.34 11.61 -10.47
CA VAL A 244 -3.99 11.72 -9.91
C VAL A 244 -4.06 12.07 -8.42
N ASP A 245 -4.92 13.02 -8.01
CA ASP A 245 -5.15 13.34 -6.59
C ASP A 245 -5.60 12.12 -5.78
N SER A 246 -6.71 11.48 -6.17
CA SER A 246 -7.32 10.36 -5.45
C SER A 246 -6.34 9.19 -5.26
N PHE A 247 -5.62 8.81 -6.31
CA PHE A 247 -4.66 7.70 -6.25
C PHE A 247 -3.38 8.08 -5.52
N TYR A 248 -2.88 9.31 -5.69
CA TYR A 248 -1.73 9.82 -4.95
C TYR A 248 -2.01 9.91 -3.45
N ARG A 249 -3.18 10.43 -3.06
CA ARG A 249 -3.63 10.49 -1.66
C ARG A 249 -3.80 9.09 -1.09
N SER A 250 -4.50 8.20 -1.80
CA SER A 250 -4.66 6.81 -1.40
C SER A 250 -3.30 6.16 -1.13
N GLY A 251 -2.36 6.27 -2.08
CA GLY A 251 -1.00 5.73 -1.95
C GLY A 251 -0.18 6.35 -0.81
N SER A 252 -0.48 7.58 -0.41
CA SER A 252 0.18 8.30 0.70
C SER A 252 -0.34 7.91 2.09
N LEU A 253 -1.51 7.27 2.17
CA LEU A 253 -2.20 6.98 3.43
C LEU A 253 -2.25 5.48 3.78
N VAL A 254 -1.75 4.60 2.91
CA VAL A 254 -1.73 3.16 3.19
C VAL A 254 -0.64 2.83 4.19
N PHE A 255 -0.96 2.19 5.31
CA PHE A 255 0.04 1.66 6.23
C PHE A 255 -0.09 0.15 6.39
N GLY A 256 0.94 -0.57 5.97
CA GLY A 256 1.01 -2.02 6.14
C GLY A 256 0.18 -2.80 5.13
N GLY A 257 0.86 -3.54 4.26
CA GLY A 257 0.24 -4.60 3.45
C GLY A 257 -0.66 -4.18 2.28
N GLY A 258 -0.98 -5.14 1.42
CA GLY A 258 -1.62 -4.92 0.11
C GLY A 258 -3.10 -4.60 0.26
N HIS A 259 -3.84 -5.33 1.10
CA HIS A 259 -5.30 -5.18 1.24
C HIS A 259 -5.71 -3.86 1.87
N VAL A 260 -4.77 -3.14 2.48
CA VAL A 260 -5.05 -1.90 3.22
C VAL A 260 -5.37 -0.73 2.30
N VAL A 261 -4.97 -0.81 1.04
CA VAL A 261 -5.29 0.22 0.05
C VAL A 261 -6.74 0.16 -0.42
N LEU A 262 -7.42 -0.98 -0.25
CA LEU A 262 -8.70 -1.22 -0.90
C LEU A 262 -9.83 -0.33 -0.37
N PRO A 263 -10.02 -0.15 0.96
CA PRO A 263 -11.04 0.75 1.46
C PRO A 263 -10.82 2.19 1.00
N LEU A 264 -9.56 2.63 0.93
CA LEU A 264 -9.18 3.96 0.46
C LEU A 264 -9.52 4.13 -1.03
N LEU A 265 -9.12 3.18 -1.87
CA LEU A 265 -9.45 3.24 -3.30
C LEU A 265 -10.95 3.19 -3.55
N ARG A 266 -11.69 2.31 -2.84
CA ARG A 266 -13.15 2.22 -3.01
C ARG A 266 -13.82 3.55 -2.66
N ALA A 267 -13.44 4.16 -1.54
CA ALA A 267 -13.99 5.44 -1.09
C ALA A 267 -13.74 6.58 -2.08
N GLU A 268 -12.65 6.50 -2.86
CA GLU A 268 -12.29 7.52 -3.86
C GLU A 268 -12.95 7.29 -5.23
N VAL A 269 -13.27 6.06 -5.62
CA VAL A 269 -13.73 5.77 -7.00
C VAL A 269 -15.20 5.37 -7.12
N VAL A 270 -15.79 4.75 -6.08
CA VAL A 270 -17.18 4.26 -6.14
C VAL A 270 -18.20 5.34 -5.82
N PRO A 271 -18.10 6.10 -4.71
CA PRO A 271 -19.09 7.15 -4.41
C PRO A 271 -19.21 8.25 -5.48
N PRO A 272 -18.12 8.70 -6.15
CA PRO A 272 -18.23 9.62 -7.28
C PRO A 272 -18.84 9.02 -8.55
N GLY A 273 -19.11 7.70 -8.58
CA GLY A 273 -19.66 6.99 -9.73
C GLY A 273 -18.65 6.70 -10.83
N TRP A 274 -17.34 6.76 -10.59
CA TRP A 274 -16.35 6.48 -11.63
C TRP A 274 -16.26 5.00 -11.96
N ILE A 275 -16.56 4.13 -10.99
CA ILE A 275 -16.49 2.67 -11.09
C ILE A 275 -17.66 2.08 -10.29
N SER A 276 -18.35 1.10 -10.86
CA SER A 276 -19.41 0.34 -10.19
C SER A 276 -18.84 -0.53 -9.05
N ASP A 277 -19.66 -0.84 -8.04
CA ASP A 277 -19.25 -1.82 -7.00
C ASP A 277 -18.89 -3.18 -7.62
N GLU A 278 -19.55 -3.53 -8.73
CA GLU A 278 -19.33 -4.76 -9.47
C GLU A 278 -17.94 -4.81 -10.11
N ALA A 279 -17.60 -3.79 -10.88
CA ALA A 279 -16.29 -3.63 -11.48
C ALA A 279 -15.21 -3.62 -10.40
N PHE A 280 -15.40 -2.87 -9.32
CA PHE A 280 -14.44 -2.81 -8.21
C PHE A 280 -14.16 -4.21 -7.64
N LEU A 281 -15.20 -5.01 -7.39
CA LEU A 281 -15.04 -6.33 -6.79
C LEU A 281 -14.55 -7.39 -7.75
N ALA A 282 -14.94 -7.33 -9.03
CA ALA A 282 -14.39 -8.19 -10.07
C ALA A 282 -12.88 -7.97 -10.21
N GLY A 283 -12.45 -6.71 -10.31
CA GLY A 283 -11.04 -6.36 -10.35
C GLY A 283 -10.30 -6.76 -9.07
N TYR A 284 -10.92 -6.61 -7.90
CA TYR A 284 -10.31 -7.06 -6.64
C TYR A 284 -10.13 -8.58 -6.61
N GLY A 285 -11.13 -9.35 -7.04
CA GLY A 285 -11.03 -10.80 -7.17
C GLY A 285 -9.89 -11.22 -8.09
N MET A 286 -9.75 -10.54 -9.24
CA MET A 286 -8.64 -10.77 -10.16
C MET A 286 -7.28 -10.43 -9.54
N ALA A 287 -7.16 -9.28 -8.89
CA ALA A 287 -5.90 -8.84 -8.27
C ALA A 287 -5.38 -9.83 -7.22
N GLN A 288 -6.28 -10.60 -6.59
CA GLN A 288 -5.95 -11.62 -5.58
C GLN A 288 -5.44 -12.94 -6.18
N ALA A 289 -5.72 -13.18 -7.45
CA ALA A 289 -5.25 -14.35 -8.19
C ALA A 289 -3.90 -14.11 -8.88
N LEU A 290 -3.46 -12.85 -8.99
CA LEU A 290 -2.24 -12.49 -9.70
C LEU A 290 -0.99 -12.50 -8.80
N PRO A 291 0.18 -12.83 -9.34
CA PRO A 291 1.44 -12.56 -8.67
C PRO A 291 1.71 -11.05 -8.61
N GLY A 292 2.62 -10.66 -7.72
CA GLY A 292 3.10 -9.30 -7.61
C GLY A 292 2.23 -8.41 -6.71
N PRO A 293 2.48 -7.09 -6.72
CA PRO A 293 1.91 -6.19 -5.72
C PRO A 293 0.42 -5.93 -5.97
N LEU A 294 -0.42 -6.11 -4.94
CA LEU A 294 -1.87 -5.87 -5.02
C LEU A 294 -2.25 -4.47 -5.53
N PHE A 295 -1.35 -3.50 -5.37
CA PHE A 295 -1.53 -2.13 -5.87
C PHE A 295 -1.65 -2.06 -7.40
N THR A 296 -1.28 -3.10 -8.16
CA THR A 296 -1.60 -3.18 -9.60
C THR A 296 -3.09 -3.15 -9.90
N PHE A 297 -3.93 -3.41 -8.90
CA PHE A 297 -5.36 -3.14 -8.95
C PHE A 297 -5.67 -1.71 -9.39
N SER A 298 -4.83 -0.72 -9.05
CA SER A 298 -5.01 0.65 -9.53
C SER A 298 -5.02 0.74 -11.05
N ALA A 299 -4.19 -0.06 -11.73
CA ALA A 299 -4.12 -0.07 -13.19
C ALA A 299 -5.42 -0.57 -13.82
N TYR A 300 -6.06 -1.58 -13.22
CA TYR A 300 -7.40 -2.00 -13.62
C TYR A 300 -8.42 -0.89 -13.42
N LEU A 301 -8.45 -0.26 -12.23
CA LEU A 301 -9.38 0.86 -11.97
C LEU A 301 -9.18 1.97 -13.00
N GLY A 302 -7.93 2.35 -13.27
CA GLY A 302 -7.49 3.22 -14.36
C GLY A 302 -8.02 2.85 -15.74
N THR A 303 -8.14 1.57 -16.02
CA THR A 303 -8.60 1.06 -17.32
C THR A 303 -10.11 1.11 -17.46
N VAL A 304 -10.85 0.75 -16.41
CA VAL A 304 -12.31 0.58 -16.44
C VAL A 304 -13.12 1.81 -16.03
N MET A 305 -12.48 2.82 -15.43
CA MET A 305 -13.18 4.04 -15.00
C MET A 305 -13.94 4.74 -16.13
N GLU A 306 -15.08 5.31 -15.75
CA GLU A 306 -15.81 6.26 -16.57
C GLU A 306 -15.07 7.60 -16.63
N GLY A 307 -14.86 8.11 -17.85
CA GLY A 307 -14.14 9.36 -18.09
C GLY A 307 -12.80 9.18 -18.80
N ARG A 308 -12.13 10.29 -19.10
CA ARG A 308 -10.81 10.30 -19.76
C ARG A 308 -9.74 10.89 -18.84
N PRO A 309 -8.55 10.27 -18.75
CA PRO A 309 -8.09 9.11 -19.52
C PRO A 309 -8.56 7.76 -18.95
N SER A 310 -8.90 6.82 -19.84
CA SER A 310 -9.23 5.42 -19.51
C SER A 310 -8.33 4.44 -20.28
N GLY A 311 -8.60 3.14 -20.21
CA GLY A 311 -7.82 2.13 -20.92
C GLY A 311 -6.37 2.02 -20.42
N TRP A 312 -5.43 1.80 -21.33
CA TRP A 312 -3.99 1.81 -21.01
C TRP A 312 -3.52 3.14 -20.42
N ALA A 313 -4.01 4.28 -20.93
CA ALA A 313 -3.58 5.59 -20.47
C ALA A 313 -4.02 5.84 -19.02
N GLY A 314 -5.29 5.57 -18.70
CA GLY A 314 -5.79 5.66 -17.33
C GLY A 314 -5.14 4.64 -16.40
N GLY A 315 -4.93 3.40 -16.88
CA GLY A 315 -4.26 2.34 -16.13
C GLY A 315 -2.83 2.68 -15.73
N LEU A 316 -2.03 3.17 -16.69
CA LEU A 316 -0.65 3.59 -16.41
C LEU A 316 -0.60 4.86 -15.55
N LEU A 317 -1.53 5.80 -15.75
CA LEU A 317 -1.60 7.04 -14.98
C LEU A 317 -1.89 6.76 -13.49
N THR A 318 -2.92 5.98 -13.21
CA THR A 318 -3.30 5.61 -11.83
C THR A 318 -2.25 4.74 -11.16
N LEU A 319 -1.61 3.83 -11.91
CA LEU A 319 -0.47 3.05 -11.43
C LEU A 319 0.72 3.94 -11.06
N ALA A 320 1.05 4.92 -11.89
CA ALA A 320 2.10 5.88 -11.54
C ALA A 320 1.71 6.72 -10.33
N ALA A 321 0.48 7.23 -10.30
CA ALA A 321 -0.03 8.10 -9.23
C ALA A 321 -0.03 7.39 -7.85
N ILE A 322 -0.44 6.12 -7.78
CA ILE A 322 -0.50 5.40 -6.50
C ILE A 322 0.88 5.04 -5.94
N PHE A 323 1.88 4.83 -6.79
CA PHE A 323 3.25 4.47 -6.38
C PHE A 323 4.19 5.68 -6.24
N LEU A 324 3.89 6.81 -6.87
CA LEU A 324 4.70 8.03 -6.76
C LEU A 324 4.97 8.46 -5.31
N PRO A 325 3.98 8.47 -4.39
CA PRO A 325 4.22 8.72 -2.96
C PRO A 325 5.33 7.85 -2.39
N SER A 326 5.35 6.57 -2.73
CA SER A 326 6.33 5.61 -2.23
C SER A 326 7.74 5.89 -2.73
N PHE A 327 7.90 6.31 -3.99
CA PHE A 327 9.20 6.77 -4.50
C PHE A 327 9.70 7.97 -3.70
N LEU A 328 8.85 8.97 -3.51
CA LEU A 328 9.23 10.21 -2.82
C LEU A 328 9.54 9.97 -1.35
N LEU A 329 8.73 9.18 -0.66
CA LEU A 329 8.91 8.84 0.75
C LEU A 329 10.19 8.02 0.95
N VAL A 330 10.43 6.99 0.14
CA VAL A 330 11.64 6.15 0.23
C VAL A 330 12.89 7.00 -0.02
N LEU A 331 12.92 7.80 -1.09
CA LEU A 331 14.07 8.65 -1.42
C LEU A 331 14.31 9.77 -0.40
N GLY A 332 13.23 10.32 0.18
CA GLY A 332 13.28 11.32 1.23
C GLY A 332 13.75 10.77 2.58
N ALA A 333 13.31 9.56 2.93
CA ALA A 333 13.53 8.96 4.24
C ALA A 333 14.84 8.17 4.33
N LEU A 334 15.30 7.52 3.25
CA LEU A 334 16.48 6.64 3.25
C LEU A 334 17.67 7.27 4.01
N PRO A 335 18.11 8.50 3.69
CA PRO A 335 19.30 9.08 4.33
C PRO A 335 19.09 9.48 5.79
N HIS A 336 17.84 9.66 6.22
CA HIS A 336 17.49 10.11 7.57
C HIS A 336 17.09 8.94 8.48
N TRP A 337 16.91 7.74 7.93
CA TRP A 337 16.37 6.59 8.64
C TRP A 337 17.16 6.26 9.93
N ASN A 338 18.49 6.25 9.86
CA ASN A 338 19.36 5.97 11.00
C ASN A 338 19.15 6.98 12.15
N ALA A 339 18.81 8.23 11.84
CA ALA A 339 18.50 9.24 12.85
C ALA A 339 17.08 9.10 13.40
N TRP A 340 16.09 8.80 12.55
CA TRP A 340 14.68 8.73 12.93
C TRP A 340 14.33 7.49 13.75
N ARG A 341 14.87 6.32 13.39
CA ARG A 341 14.63 5.06 14.11
C ARG A 341 15.04 5.14 15.59
N ARG A 342 16.03 5.97 15.93
CA ARG A 342 16.50 6.20 17.30
C ARG A 342 15.58 7.10 18.12
N LYS A 343 14.74 7.91 17.47
CA LYS A 343 13.81 8.83 18.15
C LYS A 343 12.53 8.08 18.55
N ALA A 344 12.40 7.78 19.84
CA ALA A 344 11.19 7.18 20.42
C ALA A 344 9.91 7.95 20.04
N GLY A 345 9.94 9.28 20.16
CA GLY A 345 8.77 10.11 19.86
C GLY A 345 8.24 10.00 18.43
N MET A 346 9.12 9.82 17.43
CA MET A 346 8.68 9.68 16.04
C MET A 346 7.93 8.36 15.81
N ARG A 347 8.43 7.27 16.40
CA ARG A 347 7.80 5.95 16.33
C ARG A 347 6.45 5.95 17.06
N ALA A 348 6.38 6.64 18.19
CA ALA A 348 5.15 6.82 18.95
C ALA A 348 4.11 7.66 18.18
N ALA A 349 4.53 8.75 17.52
CA ALA A 349 3.64 9.56 16.68
C ALA A 349 3.00 8.75 15.55
N LEU A 350 3.78 7.92 14.85
CA LEU A 350 3.25 7.07 13.78
C LEU A 350 2.24 6.05 14.27
N ASN A 351 2.43 5.48 15.46
CA ASN A 351 1.45 4.59 16.07
C ASN A 351 0.08 5.27 16.23
N GLY A 352 0.08 6.55 16.59
CA GLY A 352 -1.13 7.34 16.71
C GLY A 352 -1.75 7.74 15.36
N ILE A 353 -0.93 8.09 14.37
CA ILE A 353 -1.40 8.33 12.98
C ILE A 353 -2.06 7.07 12.42
N ASN A 354 -1.42 5.91 12.56
CA ASN A 354 -1.93 4.65 12.08
C ASN A 354 -3.27 4.30 12.73
N ALA A 355 -3.42 4.55 14.03
CA ALA A 355 -4.69 4.37 14.72
C ALA A 355 -5.80 5.29 14.18
N ALA A 356 -5.49 6.57 13.95
CA ALA A 356 -6.43 7.51 13.37
C ALA A 356 -6.89 7.10 11.95
N VAL A 357 -5.99 6.59 11.12
CA VAL A 357 -6.32 6.06 9.78
C VAL A 357 -7.26 4.87 9.86
N VAL A 358 -7.03 3.93 10.79
CA VAL A 358 -7.98 2.83 11.03
C VAL A 358 -9.37 3.36 11.40
N GLY A 359 -9.44 4.42 12.21
CA GLY A 359 -10.69 5.09 12.57
C GLY A 359 -11.42 5.70 11.38
N ILE A 360 -10.73 6.41 10.49
CA ILE A 360 -11.31 6.97 9.25
C ILE A 360 -11.92 5.84 8.39
N LEU A 361 -11.23 4.71 8.30
CA LEU A 361 -11.70 3.57 7.50
C LEU A 361 -12.85 2.83 8.16
N LEU A 362 -12.87 2.77 9.49
CA LEU A 362 -14.01 2.25 10.24
C LEU A 362 -15.25 3.13 10.05
N ALA A 363 -15.09 4.46 10.07
CA ALA A 363 -16.16 5.40 9.74
C ALA A 363 -16.69 5.16 8.32
N ALA A 364 -15.78 5.05 7.33
CA ALA A 364 -16.16 4.75 5.96
C ALA A 364 -16.89 3.40 5.83
N LEU A 365 -16.41 2.34 6.50
CA LEU A 365 -17.07 1.04 6.53
C LEU A 365 -18.52 1.15 7.02
N TYR A 366 -18.77 1.95 8.06
CA TYR A 366 -20.13 2.20 8.51
C TYR A 366 -20.93 3.01 7.47
N ASP A 367 -20.47 4.22 7.14
CA ASP A 367 -21.13 5.12 6.21
C ASP A 367 -20.14 5.67 5.18
N PRO A 368 -20.38 5.51 3.86
CA PRO A 368 -21.62 5.04 3.23
C PRO A 368 -21.68 3.52 2.98
N ILE A 369 -20.66 2.73 3.37
CA ILE A 369 -20.47 1.38 2.79
C ILE A 369 -21.52 0.38 3.31
N PHE A 370 -21.64 0.26 4.63
CA PHE A 370 -22.61 -0.65 5.24
C PHE A 370 -24.03 -0.10 5.10
N THR A 371 -24.22 1.19 5.38
CA THR A 371 -25.53 1.87 5.32
C THR A 371 -26.18 1.87 3.94
N SER A 372 -25.41 1.83 2.85
CA SER A 372 -25.96 1.78 1.49
C SER A 372 -26.22 0.36 0.95
N ALA A 373 -25.63 -0.67 1.55
CA ALA A 373 -25.70 -2.05 1.06
C ALA A 373 -26.56 -2.98 1.94
N VAL A 374 -26.64 -2.74 3.25
CA VAL A 374 -27.33 -3.61 4.21
C VAL A 374 -28.63 -2.95 4.67
N ALA A 375 -29.75 -3.30 4.03
CA ALA A 375 -31.07 -2.75 4.35
C ALA A 375 -31.94 -3.75 5.15
N SER A 376 -31.68 -5.05 5.00
CA SER A 376 -32.48 -6.12 5.60
C SER A 376 -31.67 -7.04 6.52
N ARG A 377 -32.38 -7.86 7.31
CA ARG A 377 -31.76 -8.94 8.10
C ARG A 377 -31.08 -9.98 7.21
N GLY A 378 -31.61 -10.23 6.01
CA GLY A 378 -31.02 -11.14 5.03
C GLY A 378 -29.69 -10.61 4.50
N ASP A 379 -29.64 -9.32 4.17
CA ASP A 379 -28.41 -8.65 3.71
C ASP A 379 -27.31 -8.76 4.77
N PHE A 380 -27.67 -8.52 6.04
CA PHE A 380 -26.74 -8.63 7.15
C PHE A 380 -26.21 -10.07 7.32
N ALA A 381 -27.09 -11.07 7.24
CA ALA A 381 -26.70 -12.47 7.32
C ALA A 381 -25.74 -12.86 6.18
N LEU A 382 -26.02 -12.40 4.96
CA LEU A 382 -25.17 -12.65 3.80
C LEU A 382 -23.80 -11.95 3.93
N ALA A 383 -23.78 -10.68 4.37
CA ALA A 383 -22.56 -9.92 4.64
C ALA A 383 -21.69 -10.62 5.70
N ALA A 384 -22.31 -11.08 6.79
CA ALA A 384 -21.62 -11.78 7.88
C ALA A 384 -21.05 -13.13 7.42
N ALA A 385 -21.81 -13.89 6.62
CA ALA A 385 -21.34 -15.14 6.03
C ALA A 385 -20.15 -14.90 5.07
N ALA A 386 -20.26 -13.91 4.18
CA ALA A 386 -19.19 -13.52 3.27
C ALA A 386 -17.92 -13.08 4.03
N PHE A 387 -18.06 -12.26 5.06
CA PHE A 387 -16.95 -11.86 5.93
C PHE A 387 -16.31 -13.06 6.64
N ALA A 388 -17.13 -13.99 7.14
CA ALA A 388 -16.63 -15.19 7.80
C ALA A 388 -15.83 -16.09 6.84
N LEU A 389 -16.28 -16.24 5.59
CA LEU A 389 -15.56 -16.95 4.54
C LEU A 389 -14.20 -16.30 4.24
N LEU A 390 -14.15 -14.97 4.17
CA LEU A 390 -12.92 -14.21 3.95
C LEU A 390 -11.92 -14.32 5.10
N VAL A 391 -12.39 -14.17 6.35
CA VAL A 391 -11.50 -14.06 7.52
C VAL A 391 -11.14 -15.42 8.12
N HIS A 392 -12.11 -16.32 8.29
CA HIS A 392 -11.90 -17.59 8.98
C HIS A 392 -11.49 -18.71 8.01
N ARG A 393 -12.15 -18.79 6.85
CA ARG A 393 -11.83 -19.81 5.84
C ARG A 393 -10.73 -19.37 4.87
N LYS A 394 -10.34 -18.09 4.89
CA LYS A 394 -9.37 -17.50 3.95
C LYS A 394 -9.75 -17.83 2.50
N ALA A 395 -11.05 -17.88 2.22
CA ALA A 395 -11.55 -18.16 0.88
C ALA A 395 -11.06 -17.08 -0.08
N SER A 396 -10.80 -17.46 -1.35
CA SER A 396 -10.48 -16.47 -2.37
C SER A 396 -11.63 -15.45 -2.49
N PRO A 397 -11.35 -14.14 -2.56
CA PRO A 397 -12.39 -13.13 -2.72
C PRO A 397 -13.30 -13.35 -3.92
N LEU A 398 -12.79 -13.98 -4.99
CA LEU A 398 -13.60 -14.38 -6.14
C LEU A 398 -14.76 -15.29 -5.73
N TRP A 399 -14.50 -16.32 -4.92
CA TRP A 399 -15.54 -17.25 -4.47
C TRP A 399 -16.55 -16.58 -3.53
N VAL A 400 -16.08 -15.62 -2.73
CA VAL A 400 -16.96 -14.87 -1.82
C VAL A 400 -17.86 -13.91 -2.59
N VAL A 401 -17.33 -13.27 -3.63
CA VAL A 401 -18.10 -12.45 -4.57
C VAL A 401 -19.17 -13.28 -5.27
N LEU A 402 -18.83 -14.46 -5.80
CA LEU A 402 -19.80 -15.36 -6.44
C LEU A 402 -20.87 -15.85 -5.44
N PHE A 403 -20.46 -16.20 -4.22
CA PHE A 403 -21.38 -16.57 -3.14
C PHE A 403 -22.36 -15.44 -2.81
N ALA A 404 -21.87 -14.21 -2.66
CA ALA A 404 -22.71 -13.06 -2.34
C ALA A 404 -23.62 -12.67 -3.52
N ALA A 405 -23.13 -12.71 -4.75
CA ALA A 405 -23.93 -12.50 -5.96
C ALA A 405 -25.09 -13.51 -6.05
N GLY A 406 -24.83 -14.80 -5.81
CA GLY A 406 -25.86 -15.83 -5.74
C GLY A 406 -26.85 -15.61 -4.59
N GLY A 407 -26.34 -15.29 -3.40
CA GLY A 407 -27.15 -15.00 -2.21
C GLY A 407 -28.05 -13.77 -2.39
N GLY A 408 -27.54 -12.69 -2.98
CA GLY A 408 -28.31 -11.48 -3.28
C GLY A 408 -29.41 -11.74 -4.30
N THR A 409 -29.16 -12.59 -5.29
CA THR A 409 -30.19 -13.01 -6.25
C THR A 409 -31.32 -13.77 -5.54
N LEU A 410 -30.98 -14.69 -4.62
CA LEU A 410 -31.98 -15.42 -3.84
C LEU A 410 -32.77 -14.49 -2.91
N LEU A 411 -32.12 -13.51 -2.29
CA LEU A 411 -32.78 -12.50 -1.46
C LEU A 411 -33.72 -11.59 -2.27
N ALA A 412 -33.38 -11.28 -3.51
CA ALA A 412 -34.24 -10.48 -4.39
C ALA A 412 -35.48 -11.25 -4.89
N LEU A 413 -35.48 -12.58 -4.78
CA LEU A 413 -36.60 -13.45 -5.16
C LEU A 413 -37.53 -13.79 -3.97
N ALA A 414 -37.11 -13.47 -2.74
CA ALA A 414 -37.84 -13.75 -1.50
C ALA A 414 -38.53 -12.49 -0.97
#